data_AF-A0A7J6TQW0-F1
#
_entry.id   AF-A0A7J6TQW0-F1
#
_cell.length_a   1.000
_cell.length_b   1.000
_cell.length_c   1.000
_cell.angle_alpha   90.00
_cell.angle_beta   90.00
_cell.angle_gamma   90.00
#
_symmetry.space_group_name_H-M   'P 1'
#
loop_
_entity.id
_entity.type
_entity.pdbx_description
1 polymer ?
#
loop_
_entity_poly.entity_id
_entity_poly.type
_entity_poly.pdbx_seq_one_letter_code
_entity_poly.pdbx_strand_id
1 'polypeptide(L)'
;SLNPNSPSLNASQLEYRFIPAIVGADRGILEALAPISRKADVVVASLGYGLVTRPQHERWVYIFDVIVEADWRRRGIATEMIRRLLAYIKRAWPRVTGAYLGVLPLNGPAKRVYKRIGFVHKGEVYIPEISSLMLGYVYPFNSSSAVNLPKDLIQQEVPLPMTNDLIGERLFDILFAHDPWAMRGNE
;
A
#
# COMPACT_ATOMS: atom_id res chain seq x y z
N SER A 1 25.92 -2.01 14.07
CA SER A 1 27.02 -1.78 13.11
C SER A 1 26.46 -1.99 11.72
N LEU A 2 26.63 -1.02 10.82
CA LEU A 2 26.21 -1.18 9.42
C LEU A 2 27.08 -2.25 8.77
N ASN A 3 26.47 -3.24 8.12
CA ASN A 3 27.20 -4.25 7.36
C ASN A 3 27.99 -3.55 6.23
N PRO A 4 29.34 -3.62 6.21
CA PRO A 4 30.16 -2.96 5.19
C PRO A 4 29.91 -3.51 3.77
N ASN A 5 29.13 -4.61 3.64
CA ASN A 5 28.73 -5.20 2.37
C ASN A 5 27.31 -4.83 1.93
N SER A 6 26.59 -3.92 2.61
CA SER A 6 25.28 -3.48 2.12
C SER A 6 25.48 -2.61 0.87
N PRO A 7 25.10 -3.10 -0.33
CA PRO A 7 25.40 -2.39 -1.57
C PRO A 7 24.64 -1.04 -1.59
N SER A 8 25.20 -0.04 -2.29
CA SER A 8 24.65 1.32 -2.44
C SER A 8 23.36 1.40 -3.26
N LEU A 9 22.65 0.27 -3.41
CA LEU A 9 21.47 0.17 -4.24
C LEU A 9 20.35 1.08 -3.73
N ASN A 10 19.73 1.76 -4.68
CA ASN A 10 18.52 2.55 -4.50
C ASN A 10 17.28 1.75 -4.92
N ALA A 11 16.08 2.29 -4.65
CA ALA A 11 14.82 1.61 -4.93
C ALA A 11 14.68 1.15 -6.40
N SER A 12 15.10 1.96 -7.38
CA SER A 12 14.97 1.61 -8.80
C SER A 12 15.86 0.45 -9.26
N GLN A 13 16.82 0.03 -8.43
CA GLN A 13 17.72 -1.09 -8.72
C GLN A 13 17.27 -2.40 -8.06
N LEU A 14 16.14 -2.39 -7.35
CA LEU A 14 15.54 -3.59 -6.76
C LEU A 14 14.60 -4.27 -7.75
N GLU A 15 14.50 -5.59 -7.63
CA GLU A 15 13.41 -6.32 -8.25
C GLU A 15 12.16 -6.22 -7.38
N TYR A 16 10.99 -6.19 -8.01
CA TYR A 16 9.70 -6.15 -7.33
C TYR A 16 8.82 -7.29 -7.82
N ARG A 17 8.29 -8.07 -6.89
CA ARG A 17 7.52 -9.28 -7.20
C ARG A 17 6.27 -9.37 -6.34
N PHE A 18 5.15 -9.74 -6.95
CA PHE A 18 3.97 -10.13 -6.21
C PHE A 18 4.05 -11.58 -5.81
N ILE A 19 3.80 -11.87 -4.55
CA ILE A 19 3.70 -13.25 -4.07
C ILE A 19 2.31 -13.77 -4.42
N PRO A 20 2.20 -14.88 -5.16
CA PRO A 20 0.91 -15.49 -5.45
C PRO A 20 0.17 -15.73 -4.13
N ALA A 21 -1.05 -15.20 -4.04
CA ALA A 21 -1.94 -15.51 -2.93
C ALA A 21 -2.18 -17.03 -2.95
N ILE A 22 -1.94 -17.71 -1.83
CA ILE A 22 -2.40 -19.08 -1.65
C ILE A 22 -3.92 -19.06 -1.78
N VAL A 23 -4.53 -20.06 -2.40
CA VAL A 23 -6.00 -20.16 -2.50
C VAL A 23 -6.60 -20.04 -1.09
N GLY A 24 -7.48 -19.06 -0.89
CA GLY A 24 -8.06 -18.74 0.42
C GLY A 24 -7.29 -17.70 1.25
N ALA A 25 -6.17 -17.18 0.76
CA ALA A 25 -5.49 -16.06 1.40
C ALA A 25 -6.32 -14.78 1.31
N ASP A 26 -6.39 -14.06 2.42
CA ASP A 26 -7.11 -12.80 2.61
C ASP A 26 -6.22 -11.57 2.34
N ARG A 27 -5.04 -11.79 1.75
CA ARG A 27 -4.05 -10.77 1.45
C ARG A 27 -3.12 -11.13 0.32
N GLY A 28 -2.74 -10.12 -0.45
CA GLY A 28 -1.61 -10.17 -1.36
C GLY A 28 -0.37 -9.54 -0.73
N ILE A 29 0.81 -9.91 -1.23
CA ILE A 29 2.09 -9.38 -0.77
C ILE A 29 2.89 -8.91 -1.97
N LEU A 30 3.47 -7.71 -1.87
CA LEU A 30 4.49 -7.22 -2.79
C LEU A 30 5.82 -7.18 -2.05
N GLU A 31 6.84 -7.83 -2.61
CA GLU A 31 8.21 -7.85 -2.08
C GLU A 31 9.13 -6.99 -2.94
N ALA A 32 10.11 -6.37 -2.30
CA ALA A 32 11.28 -5.81 -2.95
C ALA A 32 12.49 -6.72 -2.66
N LEU A 33 13.20 -7.12 -3.70
CA LEU A 33 14.32 -8.03 -3.63
C LEU A 33 15.61 -7.33 -4.04
N ALA A 34 16.65 -7.51 -3.23
CA ALA A 34 17.99 -7.02 -3.52
C ALA A 34 18.88 -8.16 -4.05
N PRO A 35 19.57 -7.94 -5.19
CA PRO A 35 20.56 -8.89 -5.68
C PRO A 35 21.85 -8.76 -4.86
N ILE A 36 21.95 -9.51 -3.75
CA ILE A 36 23.13 -9.46 -2.86
C ILE A 36 24.27 -10.36 -3.39
N SER A 37 23.96 -11.38 -4.21
CA SER A 37 24.97 -12.22 -4.86
C SER A 37 24.43 -12.86 -6.14
N ARG A 38 25.30 -13.47 -6.97
CA ARG A 38 24.89 -14.25 -8.16
C ARG A 38 23.99 -15.46 -7.86
N LYS A 39 23.79 -15.83 -6.59
CA LYS A 39 23.13 -17.08 -6.19
C LYS A 39 21.80 -16.91 -5.47
N ALA A 40 21.48 -15.73 -4.96
CA ALA A 40 20.22 -15.51 -4.24
C ALA A 40 19.90 -14.02 -4.13
N ASP A 41 18.62 -13.72 -4.38
CA ASP A 41 18.01 -12.46 -3.99
C ASP A 41 17.54 -12.52 -2.54
N VAL A 42 17.62 -11.39 -1.85
CA VAL A 42 17.15 -11.26 -0.47
C VAL A 42 15.97 -10.30 -0.45
N VAL A 43 14.89 -10.69 0.24
CA VAL A 43 13.75 -9.80 0.50
C VAL A 43 14.20 -8.72 1.47
N VAL A 44 14.10 -7.46 1.04
CA VAL A 44 14.56 -6.29 1.83
C VAL A 44 13.42 -5.36 2.22
N ALA A 45 12.23 -5.59 1.66
CA ALA A 45 11.00 -4.94 2.05
C ALA A 45 9.80 -5.77 1.61
N SER A 46 8.70 -5.62 2.34
CA SER A 46 7.40 -6.20 2.03
C SER A 46 6.30 -5.18 2.27
N LEU A 47 5.18 -5.33 1.56
CA LEU A 47 3.91 -4.71 1.93
C LEU A 47 2.77 -5.69 1.69
N GLY A 48 1.78 -5.64 2.58
CA GLY A 48 0.51 -6.34 2.45
C GLY A 48 -0.54 -5.46 1.79
N TYR A 49 -1.44 -6.08 1.04
CA TYR A 49 -2.60 -5.40 0.49
C TYR A 49 -3.82 -6.33 0.39
N GLY A 50 -5.01 -5.74 0.39
CA GLY A 50 -6.26 -6.50 0.32
C GLY A 50 -7.43 -5.64 -0.15
N LEU A 51 -8.42 -6.26 -0.76
CA LEU A 51 -9.61 -5.61 -1.29
C LEU A 51 -10.70 -5.53 -0.23
N VAL A 52 -11.24 -4.33 -0.04
CA VAL A 52 -12.49 -4.10 0.70
C VAL A 52 -13.54 -3.62 -0.29
N THR A 53 -14.71 -4.24 -0.24
CA THR A 53 -15.87 -3.88 -1.06
C THR A 53 -17.02 -3.54 -0.12
N ARG A 54 -17.62 -2.38 -0.31
CA ARG A 54 -18.87 -1.99 0.36
C ARG A 54 -19.86 -1.51 -0.70
N PRO A 55 -21.14 -1.93 -0.66
CA PRO A 55 -22.12 -1.54 -1.68
C PRO A 55 -22.20 -0.03 -1.94
N GLN A 56 -22.05 0.79 -0.89
CA GLN A 56 -22.18 2.26 -0.95
C GLN A 56 -20.86 2.98 -1.28
N HIS A 57 -19.72 2.31 -1.22
CA HIS A 57 -18.40 2.96 -1.32
C HIS A 57 -17.49 2.27 -2.33
N GLU A 58 -18.07 1.50 -3.25
CA GLU A 58 -17.35 0.79 -4.33
C GLU A 58 -16.26 -0.15 -3.78
N ARG A 59 -15.10 -0.22 -4.47
CA ARG A 59 -14.02 -1.16 -4.19
C ARG A 59 -12.75 -0.39 -3.88
N TRP A 60 -12.14 -0.66 -2.73
CA TRP A 60 -10.92 0.02 -2.29
C TRP A 60 -9.87 -0.97 -1.84
N VAL A 61 -8.61 -0.61 -2.03
CA VAL A 61 -7.47 -1.43 -1.59
C VAL A 61 -6.93 -0.92 -0.27
N TYR A 62 -7.00 -1.77 0.75
CA TYR A 62 -6.29 -1.58 2.00
C TYR A 62 -4.81 -1.92 1.81
N ILE A 63 -3.92 -1.03 2.25
CA ILE A 63 -2.47 -1.28 2.28
C ILE A 63 -2.03 -1.34 3.75
N PHE A 64 -1.32 -2.40 4.11
CA PHE A 64 -0.86 -2.65 5.47
C PHE A 64 0.53 -3.29 5.50
N ASP A 65 1.12 -3.40 6.69
CA ASP A 65 2.43 -4.02 6.92
C ASP A 65 3.53 -3.56 5.95
N VAL A 66 3.63 -2.26 5.68
CA VAL A 66 4.72 -1.69 4.87
C VAL A 66 6.01 -1.70 5.68
N ILE A 67 6.84 -2.70 5.45
CA ILE A 67 8.06 -2.97 6.21
C ILE A 67 9.27 -2.83 5.29
N VAL A 68 10.28 -2.08 5.74
CA VAL A 68 11.59 -2.00 5.08
C VAL A 68 12.65 -2.37 6.10
N GLU A 69 13.52 -3.30 5.72
CA GLU A 69 14.64 -3.76 6.54
C GLU A 69 15.53 -2.60 6.98
N ALA A 70 16.03 -2.66 8.22
CA ALA A 70 16.65 -1.51 8.87
C ALA A 70 17.79 -0.88 8.04
N ASP A 71 18.64 -1.71 7.44
CA ASP A 71 19.79 -1.30 6.61
C ASP A 71 19.40 -0.75 5.22
N TRP A 72 18.14 -0.97 4.84
CA TRP A 72 17.54 -0.58 3.56
C TRP A 72 16.62 0.65 3.68
N ARG A 73 16.36 1.13 4.91
CA ARG A 73 15.55 2.33 5.16
C ARG A 73 16.19 3.59 4.57
N ARG A 74 15.34 4.59 4.32
CA ARG A 74 15.71 5.90 3.75
C ARG A 74 16.27 5.86 2.33
N ARG A 75 16.05 4.77 1.58
CA ARG A 75 16.45 4.60 0.17
C ARG A 75 15.31 4.74 -0.84
N GLY A 76 14.15 5.22 -0.40
CA GLY A 76 12.95 5.38 -1.24
C GLY A 76 12.14 4.11 -1.48
N ILE A 77 12.53 2.96 -0.91
CA ILE A 77 11.94 1.65 -1.21
C ILE A 77 10.43 1.60 -0.93
N ALA A 78 9.99 1.99 0.27
CA ALA A 78 8.57 2.04 0.60
C ALA A 78 7.76 2.95 -0.34
N THR A 79 8.35 4.09 -0.75
CA THR A 79 7.72 5.01 -1.70
C THR A 79 7.52 4.33 -3.06
N GLU A 80 8.54 3.65 -3.55
CA GLU A 80 8.51 2.97 -4.83
C GLU A 80 7.55 1.77 -4.82
N MET A 81 7.58 0.94 -3.77
CA MET A 81 6.67 -0.21 -3.66
C MET A 81 5.20 0.23 -3.67
N ILE A 82 4.83 1.23 -2.88
CA ILE A 82 3.45 1.72 -2.84
C ILE A 82 3.07 2.29 -4.20
N ARG A 83 3.94 3.08 -4.84
CA ARG A 83 3.66 3.63 -6.19
C ARG A 83 3.47 2.54 -7.23
N ARG A 84 4.28 1.48 -7.21
CA ARG A 84 4.14 0.33 -8.11
C ARG A 84 2.85 -0.43 -7.87
N LEU A 85 2.48 -0.68 -6.61
CA LEU A 85 1.20 -1.30 -6.25
C LEU A 85 0.02 -0.46 -6.78
N LEU A 86 0.00 0.85 -6.49
CA LEU A 86 -1.06 1.76 -6.94
C LEU A 86 -1.18 1.80 -8.47
N ALA A 87 -0.05 1.86 -9.17
CA ALA A 87 -0.01 1.89 -10.62
C ALA A 87 -0.53 0.59 -11.23
N TYR A 88 -0.15 -0.55 -10.64
CA TYR A 88 -0.65 -1.85 -11.02
C TYR A 88 -2.17 -1.94 -10.85
N ILE A 89 -2.68 -1.64 -9.65
CA ILE A 89 -4.12 -1.75 -9.34
C ILE A 89 -4.93 -0.86 -10.30
N LYS A 90 -4.53 0.40 -10.46
CA LYS A 90 -5.23 1.35 -11.33
C LYS A 90 -5.35 0.84 -12.78
N ARG A 91 -4.33 0.15 -13.30
CA ARG A 91 -4.36 -0.39 -14.67
C ARG A 91 -5.12 -1.71 -14.77
N ALA A 92 -4.85 -2.65 -13.87
CA ALA A 92 -5.36 -4.01 -13.97
C ALA A 92 -6.80 -4.14 -13.42
N TRP A 93 -7.21 -3.24 -12.52
CA TRP A 93 -8.48 -3.30 -11.80
C TRP A 93 -9.24 -1.98 -11.91
N PRO A 94 -9.78 -1.63 -13.10
CA PRO A 94 -10.40 -0.32 -13.36
C PRO A 94 -11.67 -0.03 -12.53
N ARG A 95 -12.25 -1.05 -11.88
CA ARG A 95 -13.39 -0.92 -10.96
C ARG A 95 -12.98 -0.61 -9.51
N VAL A 96 -11.68 -0.49 -9.24
CA VAL A 96 -11.18 -0.07 -7.93
C VAL A 96 -11.08 1.44 -7.93
N THR A 97 -11.63 2.06 -6.89
CA THR A 97 -11.79 3.52 -6.75
C THR A 97 -10.52 4.17 -6.22
N GLY A 98 -9.80 3.48 -5.36
CA GLY A 98 -8.58 3.98 -4.73
C GLY A 98 -7.97 3.01 -3.75
N ALA A 99 -7.03 3.52 -2.97
CA ALA A 99 -6.41 2.80 -1.87
C ALA A 99 -6.50 3.60 -0.56
N TYR A 100 -6.37 2.92 0.56
CA TYR A 100 -6.35 3.55 1.88
C TYR A 100 -5.43 2.78 2.84
N LEU A 101 -5.00 3.46 3.89
CA LEU A 101 -4.14 2.90 4.93
C LEU A 101 -4.31 3.66 6.25
N GLY A 102 -3.91 3.00 7.34
CA GLY A 102 -3.83 3.60 8.67
C GLY A 102 -2.37 3.75 9.10
N VAL A 103 -2.08 4.79 9.89
CA VAL A 103 -0.76 4.97 10.50
C VAL A 103 -0.85 5.55 11.90
N LEU A 104 -0.01 5.06 12.81
CA LEU A 104 0.07 5.62 14.17
C LEU A 104 0.46 7.12 14.13
N PRO A 105 -0.16 7.98 14.96
CA PRO A 105 0.10 9.42 14.99
C PRO A 105 1.58 9.79 15.14
N LEU A 106 2.33 9.00 15.90
CA LEU A 106 3.75 9.24 16.18
C LEU A 106 4.70 8.82 15.04
N ASN A 107 4.21 8.11 14.01
CA ASN A 107 5.04 7.63 12.91
C ASN A 107 5.28 8.73 11.85
N GLY A 108 6.06 9.74 12.23
CA GLY A 108 6.46 10.85 11.37
C GLY A 108 7.06 10.43 10.02
N PRO A 109 7.98 9.45 9.96
CA PRO A 109 8.54 8.95 8.71
C PRO A 109 7.49 8.41 7.72
N ALA A 110 6.57 7.56 8.17
CA ALA A 110 5.53 6.99 7.30
C ALA A 110 4.57 8.07 6.79
N LYS A 111 4.12 8.99 7.65
CA LYS A 111 3.27 10.13 7.25
C LYS A 111 3.90 10.96 6.13
N ARG A 112 5.23 11.20 6.17
CA ARG A 112 5.93 11.92 5.10
C ARG A 112 5.96 11.15 3.79
N VAL A 113 6.11 9.83 3.85
CA VAL A 113 6.05 8.96 2.66
C VAL A 113 4.67 9.05 2.02
N TYR A 114 3.59 8.85 2.79
CA TYR A 114 2.23 8.86 2.24
C TYR A 114 1.86 10.21 1.63
N LYS A 115 2.14 11.32 2.32
CA LYS A 115 1.92 12.67 1.79
C LYS A 115 2.69 12.92 0.49
N ARG A 116 3.95 12.47 0.41
CA ARG A 116 4.78 12.62 -0.80
C ARG A 116 4.23 11.83 -1.99
N ILE A 117 3.66 10.65 -1.74
CA ILE A 117 3.05 9.83 -2.80
C ILE A 117 1.77 10.49 -3.33
N GLY A 118 1.07 11.25 -2.48
CA GLY A 118 -0.19 11.91 -2.81
C GLY A 118 -1.39 11.38 -2.04
N PHE A 119 -1.17 10.59 -0.98
CA PHE A 119 -2.24 10.25 -0.05
C PHE A 119 -2.69 11.51 0.71
N VAL A 120 -3.99 11.62 0.90
CA VAL A 120 -4.63 12.70 1.65
C VAL A 120 -5.08 12.17 3.00
N HIS A 121 -4.79 12.92 4.06
CA HIS A 121 -5.30 12.61 5.39
C HIS A 121 -6.82 12.76 5.40
N LYS A 122 -7.53 11.71 5.78
CA LYS A 122 -9.01 11.66 5.76
C LYS A 122 -9.61 11.86 7.15
N GLY A 123 -8.98 11.32 8.18
CA GLY A 123 -9.50 11.41 9.54
C GLY A 123 -8.71 10.54 10.52
N GLU A 124 -9.17 10.52 11.77
CA GLU A 124 -8.56 9.75 12.85
C GLU A 124 -9.55 8.68 13.31
N VAL A 125 -9.04 7.48 13.56
CA VAL A 125 -9.84 6.30 13.88
C VAL A 125 -9.23 5.62 15.10
N TYR A 126 -10.02 5.50 16.16
CA TYR A 126 -9.63 4.65 17.29
C TYR A 126 -9.89 3.19 16.92
N ILE A 127 -8.85 2.36 17.05
CA ILE A 127 -8.90 0.92 16.79
C ILE A 127 -8.82 0.20 18.15
N PRO A 128 -9.95 -0.28 18.70
CA PRO A 128 -9.99 -0.97 19.98
C PRO A 128 -9.05 -2.18 20.04
N GLU A 129 -8.94 -2.91 18.93
CA GLU A 129 -8.17 -4.16 18.82
C GLU A 129 -6.67 -3.96 19.13
N ILE A 130 -6.15 -2.76 18.88
CA ILE A 130 -4.76 -2.38 19.21
C ILE A 130 -4.70 -1.22 20.23
N SER A 131 -5.83 -0.88 20.84
CA SER A 131 -5.99 0.22 21.81
C SER A 131 -5.28 1.51 21.39
N SER A 132 -5.36 1.84 20.11
CA SER A 132 -4.57 2.93 19.52
C SER A 132 -5.40 3.78 18.57
N LEU A 133 -5.11 5.07 18.57
CA LEU A 133 -5.54 5.99 17.52
C LEU A 133 -4.70 5.74 16.26
N MET A 134 -5.35 5.67 15.10
CA MET A 134 -4.72 5.65 13.79
C MET A 134 -5.16 6.87 12.99
N LEU A 135 -4.22 7.45 12.24
CA LEU A 135 -4.53 8.45 11.23
C LEU A 135 -4.79 7.72 9.91
N GLY A 136 -5.97 7.92 9.36
CA GLY A 136 -6.39 7.33 8.09
C GLY A 136 -6.02 8.21 6.90
N TYR A 137 -5.48 7.57 5.86
CA TYR A 137 -5.08 8.21 4.63
C TYR A 137 -5.73 7.51 3.44
N VAL A 138 -6.15 8.28 2.44
CA VAL A 138 -6.78 7.78 1.21
C VAL A 138 -6.03 8.26 -0.03
N TYR A 139 -6.06 7.46 -1.08
CA TYR A 139 -5.50 7.74 -2.40
C TYR A 139 -6.54 7.43 -3.48
N PRO A 140 -7.34 8.42 -3.90
CA PRO A 140 -8.29 8.24 -5.00
C PRO A 140 -7.57 8.08 -6.35
N PHE A 141 -7.96 7.11 -7.17
CA PHE A 141 -7.33 6.91 -8.49
C PHE A 141 -7.72 7.94 -9.55
N ASN A 142 -8.78 8.71 -9.29
CA ASN A 142 -9.16 9.89 -10.07
C ASN A 142 -8.44 11.18 -9.63
N SER A 143 -7.54 11.11 -8.63
CA SER A 143 -6.77 12.27 -8.18
C SER A 143 -5.68 12.69 -9.18
N SER A 144 -5.26 13.96 -9.12
CA SER A 144 -4.14 14.47 -9.92
C SER A 144 -2.82 13.74 -9.64
N SER A 145 -2.60 13.29 -8.40
CA SER A 145 -1.44 12.48 -8.02
C SER A 145 -1.36 11.17 -8.80
N ALA A 146 -2.52 10.58 -9.13
CA ALA A 146 -2.62 9.33 -9.88
C ALA A 146 -2.21 9.42 -11.35
N VAL A 147 -1.99 10.63 -11.89
CA VAL A 147 -1.43 10.85 -13.23
C VAL A 147 0.07 10.54 -13.26
N ASN A 148 0.75 10.74 -12.12
CA ASN A 148 2.21 10.61 -12.00
C ASN A 148 2.64 9.22 -11.51
N LEU A 149 1.77 8.21 -11.58
CA LEU A 149 2.11 6.84 -11.21
C LEU A 149 3.08 6.23 -12.25
N PRO A 150 3.99 5.32 -11.83
CA PRO A 150 4.90 4.62 -12.73
C PRO A 150 4.16 3.96 -13.90
N LYS A 151 4.74 3.99 -15.10
CA LYS A 151 4.19 3.35 -16.30
C LYS A 151 4.82 1.99 -16.57
N ASP A 152 6.04 1.79 -16.07
CA ASP A 152 6.77 0.52 -16.04
C ASP A 152 6.17 -0.39 -14.97
N LEU A 153 5.22 -1.22 -15.40
CA LEU A 153 4.53 -2.12 -14.48
C LEU A 153 5.16 -3.51 -14.47
N ILE A 154 5.04 -4.14 -13.31
CA ILE A 154 5.39 -5.55 -13.10
C ILE A 154 4.52 -6.39 -14.05
N GLN A 155 5.16 -7.19 -14.90
CA GLN A 155 4.50 -8.06 -15.88
C GLN A 155 4.07 -9.38 -15.24
N GLN A 156 3.25 -9.29 -14.21
CA GLN A 156 2.68 -10.43 -13.50
C GLN A 156 1.17 -10.21 -13.38
N GLU A 157 0.37 -11.27 -13.54
CA GLU A 157 -1.01 -11.23 -13.06
C GLU A 157 -1.01 -11.29 -11.54
N VAL A 158 -1.62 -10.28 -10.92
CA VAL A 158 -1.57 -10.08 -9.49
C VAL A 158 -2.97 -10.25 -8.95
N PRO A 159 -3.18 -11.21 -8.04
CA PRO A 159 -4.46 -11.37 -7.40
C PRO A 159 -4.73 -10.13 -6.52
N LEU A 160 -6.01 -9.75 -6.48
CA LEU A 160 -6.52 -8.74 -5.57
C LEU A 160 -7.52 -9.41 -4.61
N PRO A 161 -7.02 -10.15 -3.60
CA PRO A 161 -7.87 -10.93 -2.71
C PRO A 161 -8.73 -10.03 -1.84
N MET A 162 -9.94 -10.48 -1.53
CA MET A 162 -10.76 -9.87 -0.48
C MET A 162 -10.06 -10.05 0.86
N THR A 163 -10.02 -9.00 1.67
CA THR A 163 -9.39 -9.06 3.00
C THR A 163 -10.42 -9.18 4.11
N ASN A 164 -10.05 -9.94 5.14
CA ASN A 164 -10.79 -10.07 6.40
C ASN A 164 -10.03 -9.38 7.55
N ASP A 165 -9.05 -8.52 7.23
CA ASP A 165 -8.31 -7.77 8.24
C ASP A 165 -9.24 -6.79 8.96
N LEU A 166 -9.57 -7.10 10.22
CA LEU A 166 -10.53 -6.35 11.02
C LEU A 166 -10.12 -4.88 11.20
N ILE A 167 -8.82 -4.60 11.25
CA ILE A 167 -8.31 -3.22 11.37
C ILE A 167 -8.60 -2.47 10.08
N GLY A 168 -8.30 -3.06 8.93
CA GLY A 168 -8.56 -2.52 7.60
C GLY A 168 -10.04 -2.29 7.34
N GLU A 169 -10.90 -3.24 7.71
CA GLU A 169 -12.35 -3.10 7.58
C GLU A 169 -12.91 -1.99 8.49
N ARG A 170 -12.52 -1.96 9.77
CA ARG A 170 -12.95 -0.92 10.71
C ARG A 170 -12.47 0.46 10.27
N LEU A 171 -11.23 0.56 9.81
CA LEU A 171 -10.66 1.79 9.29
C LEU A 171 -11.47 2.26 8.08
N PHE A 172 -11.85 1.35 7.17
CA PHE A 172 -12.71 1.69 6.05
C PHE A 172 -14.04 2.25 6.53
N ASP A 173 -14.78 1.48 7.34
CA ASP A 173 -16.13 1.85 7.74
C ASP A 173 -16.16 3.22 8.42
N ILE A 174 -15.17 3.56 9.24
CA ILE A 174 -15.10 4.87 9.92
C ILE A 174 -14.66 6.00 8.98
N LEU A 175 -13.66 5.78 8.13
CA LEU A 175 -13.18 6.81 7.20
C LEU A 175 -14.20 7.19 6.13
N PHE A 176 -15.10 6.25 5.79
CA PHE A 176 -16.08 6.41 4.72
C PHE A 176 -17.53 6.57 5.21
N ALA A 177 -17.84 6.34 6.49
CA ALA A 177 -19.19 6.45 7.08
C ALA A 177 -19.91 7.78 6.81
N HIS A 178 -19.16 8.87 6.65
CA HIS A 178 -19.71 10.20 6.44
C HIS A 178 -19.23 10.83 5.13
N ASP A 179 -18.82 10.02 4.15
CA ASP A 179 -18.19 10.54 2.95
C ASP A 179 -19.23 11.09 1.95
N PRO A 180 -19.31 12.41 1.71
CA PRO A 180 -20.20 12.98 0.68
C PRO A 180 -19.81 12.58 -0.75
N TRP A 181 -18.66 11.92 -0.94
CA TRP A 181 -18.20 11.39 -2.23
C TRP A 181 -19.00 10.16 -2.71
N ALA A 182 -19.66 9.43 -1.80
CA ALA A 182 -20.47 8.26 -2.12
C ALA A 182 -21.77 8.58 -2.87
N MET A 183 -22.17 9.86 -2.91
CA MET A 183 -23.45 10.31 -3.48
C MET A 183 -23.34 10.86 -4.91
N ARG A 184 -22.16 10.88 -5.54
CA ARG A 184 -21.95 11.44 -6.89
C ARG A 184 -21.66 10.40 -7.97
N GLY A 185 -22.36 9.28 -7.92
CA GLY A 185 -22.27 8.20 -8.90
C GLY A 185 -23.64 7.70 -9.31
N ASN A 186 -24.51 8.61 -9.77
CA ASN A 186 -25.75 8.34 -10.52
C ASN A 186 -26.33 9.68 -11.01
N GLU A 187 -25.64 10.34 -11.94
CA GLU A 187 -26.24 11.27 -12.90
C GLU A 187 -25.58 11.09 -14.27
#